data_AF-A0A1I7F3C2-F1
#
_entry.id   AF-A0A1I7F3C2-F1
#
_cell.length_a   1.000
_cell.length_b   1.000
_cell.length_c   1.000
_cell.angle_alpha   90.00
_cell.angle_beta   90.00
_cell.angle_gamma   90.00
#
_symmetry.space_group_name_H-M   'P 1'
#
loop_
_entity.id
_entity.type
_entity.pdbx_description
1 polymer ?
#
loop_
_entity_poly.entity_id
_entity_poly.type
_entity_poly.pdbx_seq_one_letter_code
_entity_poly.pdbx_strand_id
1 'polypeptide(L)' 'MKNLSAYNICAHVHDEVIIECPMDKSVDYICKQMAIIPSWANGLLRADGYESTFYKKD' A
#
# COMPACT_ATOMS: atom_id res chain seq x y z
N MET A 1 -7.00 -6.27 1.78
CA MET A 1 -6.07 -6.40 0.64
C MET A 1 -5.18 -7.61 0.85
N LYS A 2 -5.09 -8.58 -0.08
CA LYS A 2 -4.25 -9.79 0.11
C LYS A 2 -2.77 -9.56 -0.21
N ASN A 3 -2.46 -8.66 -1.13
CA ASN A 3 -1.10 -8.43 -1.64
C ASN A 3 -0.13 -7.88 -0.57
N LEU A 4 -0.66 -7.19 0.45
CA LEU A 4 0.12 -6.65 1.58
C LEU A 4 -0.08 -7.46 2.88
N SER A 5 -0.55 -8.71 2.80
CA SER A 5 -0.82 -9.54 3.98
C SER A 5 0.43 -9.89 4.82
N ALA A 6 1.63 -9.71 4.26
CA ALA A 6 2.89 -9.86 4.98
C ALA A 6 3.27 -8.64 5.84
N TYR A 7 2.54 -7.53 5.70
CA TYR A 7 2.76 -6.30 6.47
C TYR A 7 1.73 -6.15 7.58
N ASN A 8 2.11 -5.42 8.63
CA ASN A 8 1.18 -5.02 9.66
C ASN A 8 0.32 -3.86 9.12
N ILE A 9 -0.98 -4.08 8.94
CA ILE A 9 -1.92 -3.07 8.47
C ILE A 9 -2.43 -2.30 9.68
N CYS A 10 -1.95 -1.07 9.87
CA CYS A 10 -2.32 -0.20 10.97
C CYS A 10 -3.71 0.42 10.79
N ALA A 11 -4.06 0.78 9.54
CA ALA A 11 -5.34 1.37 9.21
C ALA A 11 -5.71 1.20 7.73
N HIS A 12 -7.01 1.33 7.45
CA HIS A 12 -7.58 1.34 6.10
C HIS A 12 -8.56 2.51 6.00
N VAL A 13 -8.34 3.41 5.03
CA VAL A 13 -9.11 4.64 4.86
C VAL A 13 -9.47 4.75 3.39
N HIS A 14 -10.73 4.52 3.04
CA HIS A 14 -11.19 4.47 1.64
C HIS A 14 -10.35 3.51 0.77
N ASP A 15 -9.57 4.06 -0.16
CA ASP A 15 -8.64 3.39 -1.06
C ASP A 15 -7.19 3.41 -0.57
N GLU A 16 -6.92 4.02 0.59
CA GLU A 16 -5.62 4.09 1.24
C GLU A 16 -5.45 2.99 2.30
N VAL A 17 -4.22 2.47 2.39
CA VAL A 17 -3.80 1.55 3.45
C VAL A 17 -2.58 2.14 4.12
N ILE A 18 -2.59 2.20 5.46
CA ILE A 18 -1.44 2.59 6.27
C ILE A 18 -0.84 1.31 6.83
N ILE A 19 0.42 1.05 6.50
CA ILE A 19 1.15 -0.13 6.95
C ILE A 19 2.38 0.27 7.75
N GLU A 20 2.76 -0.60 8.68
CA GLU A 20 4.09 -0.59 9.26
C GLU A 20 4.99 -1.56 8.48
N CYS A 21 6.17 -1.09 8.08
CA CYS A 21 7.12 -1.87 7.29
C CYS A 21 8.57 -1.59 7.73
N PRO A 22 9.51 -2.51 7.48
CA PRO A 22 10.92 -2.27 7.77
C PRO A 22 11.50 -1.12 6.94
N MET A 23 12.49 -0.42 7.49
CA MET A 23 13.14 0.76 6.89
C MET A 23 13.85 0.47 5.55
N ASP A 24 14.04 -0.79 5.18
CA ASP A 24 14.65 -1.20 3.91
C ASP A 24 13.65 -1.34 2.76
N LYS A 25 12.35 -1.11 3.02
CA LYS A 25 11.29 -1.20 2.02
C LYS A 25 11.11 0.15 1.33
N SER A 26 10.97 0.10 0.01
CA SER A 26 10.66 1.29 -0.78
C SER A 26 9.15 1.43 -0.98
N VAL A 27 8.69 2.68 -0.97
CA VAL A 27 7.30 3.03 -1.35
C VAL A 27 6.95 2.47 -2.72
N ASP A 28 7.84 2.59 -3.71
CA ASP A 28 7.63 2.05 -5.07
C ASP A 28 7.36 0.53 -5.07
N TYR A 29 8.05 -0.23 -4.22
CA TYR A 29 7.78 -1.66 -4.07
C TYR A 29 6.37 -1.91 -3.52
N ILE A 30 5.96 -1.16 -2.48
CA ILE A 30 4.63 -1.28 -1.88
C ILE A 30 3.54 -0.89 -2.90
N CYS A 31 3.71 0.22 -3.61
CA CYS A 31 2.79 0.65 -4.67
C CYS A 31 2.66 -0.42 -5.76
N LYS A 32 3.76 -1.07 -6.19
CA LYS A 32 3.71 -2.18 -7.14
C LYS A 32 2.90 -3.37 -6.63
N GLN A 33 3.04 -3.74 -5.35
CA GLN A 33 2.23 -4.81 -4.76
C GLN A 33 0.75 -4.43 -4.68
N MET A 34 0.46 -3.18 -4.33
CA MET A 34 -0.90 -2.65 -4.25
C MET A 34 -1.57 -2.54 -5.63
N ALA A 35 -0.78 -2.30 -6.68
CA ALA A 35 -1.23 -2.22 -8.06
C ALA A 35 -1.35 -3.59 -8.78
N ILE A 36 -1.14 -4.73 -8.10
CA ILE A 36 -1.37 -6.05 -8.72
C ILE A 36 -2.85 -6.19 -9.07
N ILE A 37 -3.11 -6.24 -10.37
CA ILE A 37 -4.46 -6.22 -10.93
C ILE A 37 -5.04 -7.64 -10.92
N PRO A 38 -6.25 -7.85 -10.38
CA PRO A 38 -6.94 -9.13 -10.55
C PRO A 38 -7.33 -9.33 -12.02
N SER A 39 -7.42 -10.58 -12.46
CA SER A 39 -7.63 -10.93 -13.88
C SER A 39 -8.83 -10.26 -14.56
N TRP A 40 -9.85 -9.87 -13.78
CA TRP A 40 -11.06 -9.21 -14.27
C TRP A 40 -10.95 -7.67 -14.41
N ALA A 41 -9.89 -7.03 -13.90
CA ALA A 41 -9.80 -5.57 -13.77
C ALA A 41 -8.68 -4.94 -14.61
N ASN A 42 -8.28 -5.57 -15.71
CA ASN A 42 -7.12 -5.16 -16.51
C ASN A 42 -7.20 -3.66 -16.90
N GLY A 43 -6.16 -2.90 -16.58
CA GLY A 43 -6.06 -1.47 -16.88
C GLY A 43 -6.76 -0.51 -15.91
N LEU A 44 -7.38 -1.00 -14.82
CA LEU A 44 -8.20 -0.17 -13.92
C LEU A 44 -7.51 0.21 -12.59
N LEU A 45 -6.30 -0.29 -12.33
CA LEU A 45 -5.64 -0.13 -11.02
C LEU A 45 -4.29 0.58 -11.16
N ARG A 46 -4.11 1.63 -10.37
CA ARG A 46 -2.85 2.34 -10.13
C ARG A 46 -2.75 2.58 -8.63
N ALA A 47 -1.54 2.53 -8.10
CA ALA A 47 -1.28 2.85 -6.70
C ALA A 47 -0.18 3.92 -6.65
N ASP A 48 -0.33 4.85 -5.72
CA ASP A 48 0.65 5.86 -5.38
C ASP A 48 0.73 5.95 -3.85
N GLY A 49 1.81 6.53 -3.33
CA GLY A 49 2.03 6.55 -1.89
C GLY A 49 3.24 7.35 -1.46
N TYR A 50 3.42 7.43 -0.15
CA TYR A 50 4.57 8.07 0.48
C TYR A 50 4.96 7.32 1.75
N GLU A 51 6.16 7.58 2.27
CA GLU A 51 6.63 7.08 3.54
C GLU A 51 6.77 8.22 4.56
N SER A 52 6.54 7.90 5.82
CA SER A 52 6.77 8.80 6.95
C SER A 52 7.16 7.98 8.17
N THR A 53 7.99 8.55 9.05
CA THR A 53 8.31 7.94 10.35
C THR A 53 7.14 7.97 11.32
N PHE A 54 6.17 8.86 11.08
CA PHE A 54 4.96 8.97 11.87
C PHE A 54 3.78 9.43 11.00
N TYR A 55 2.71 8.66 10.99
CA TYR A 55 1.47 9.06 10.31
C TYR A 55 0.64 9.93 11.26
N LYS A 56 0.45 11.21 10.89
CA LYS A 56 -0.47 12.13 11.54
C LYS A 56 -1.32 12.79 10.47
N LYS A 57 -2.63 12.55 10.54
CA LYS A 57 -3.59 13.37 9.82
C LYS A 57 -3.76 14.66 10.63
N ASP A 58 -3.35 15.78 10.07
CA ASP A 58 -3.63 17.10 10.67
C ASP A 58 -5.14 17.42 10.62
#